data_AF-A0A3L7LS75-F1
#
_entry.id   AF-A0A3L7LS75-F1
#
_cell.length_a   1.000
_cell.length_b   1.000
_cell.length_c   1.000
_cell.angle_alpha   90.00
_cell.angle_beta   90.00
_cell.angle_gamma   90.00
#
_symmetry.space_group_name_H-M   'P 1'
#
loop_
_entity.id
_entity.type
_entity.pdbx_description
1 polymer ?
#
loop_
_entity_poly.entity_id
_entity_poly.type
_entity_poly.pdbx_seq_one_letter_code
_entity_poly.pdbx_strand_id
1 'polypeptide(L)'
;MALHEELQQDPGDYRFTDDEILGPLGELHCVAAFPASPQISRAPEDEALSKMQRQHYQQMVRSTMVLSATEYLVQISAKKAFSDRPLLK
;
A
#
# COMPACT_ATOMS: atom_id res chain seq x y z
N MET A 1 -7.27 6.86 -8.03
CA MET A 1 -7.52 7.07 -9.47
C MET A 1 -6.25 7.56 -10.14
N ALA A 2 -5.74 8.75 -9.83
CA ALA A 2 -4.50 9.30 -10.43
C ALA A 2 -3.31 8.32 -10.52
N LEU A 3 -2.91 7.68 -9.40
CA LEU A 3 -1.79 6.72 -9.40
C LEU A 3 -2.03 5.53 -10.35
N HIS A 4 -3.26 5.05 -10.47
CA HIS A 4 -3.57 3.94 -11.37
C HIS A 4 -3.44 4.35 -12.84
N GLU A 5 -3.91 5.55 -13.16
CA GLU A 5 -3.86 6.10 -14.52
C GLU A 5 -2.42 6.33 -14.98
N GLU A 6 -1.56 6.85 -14.10
CA GLU A 6 -0.13 7.02 -14.37
C GLU A 6 0.55 5.67 -14.64
N LEU A 7 0.33 4.68 -13.77
CA LEU A 7 0.90 3.33 -13.92
C LEU A 7 0.37 2.57 -15.14
N GLN A 8 -0.75 2.98 -15.72
CA GLN A 8 -1.23 2.39 -16.97
C GLN A 8 -0.51 2.95 -18.20
N GLN A 9 0.07 4.15 -18.11
CA GLN A 9 0.78 4.80 -19.21
C GLN A 9 2.29 4.51 -19.17
N ASP A 10 2.84 4.19 -18.00
CA ASP A 10 4.24 3.81 -17.82
C ASP A 10 4.43 2.28 -17.87
N PRO A 11 5.28 1.73 -18.77
CA PRO A 11 5.59 0.30 -18.82
C PRO A 11 6.58 -0.17 -17.73
N GLY A 12 6.95 0.66 -16.76
CA GLY A 12 7.87 0.35 -15.68
C GLY A 12 7.42 -0.82 -14.80
N ASP A 13 8.39 -1.65 -14.37
CA ASP A 13 8.15 -2.72 -13.38
C ASP A 13 8.38 -2.18 -11.98
N TYR A 14 7.30 -1.74 -11.33
CA TYR A 14 7.34 -1.12 -10.02
C TYR A 14 7.09 -2.11 -8.88
N ARG A 15 7.78 -1.89 -7.78
CA ARG A 15 7.61 -2.58 -6.50
C ARG A 15 6.95 -1.65 -5.50
N PHE A 16 6.26 -2.23 -4.52
CA PHE A 16 5.65 -1.48 -3.41
C PHE A 16 6.65 -0.65 -2.58
N THR A 17 7.93 -0.97 -2.66
CA THR A 17 9.00 -0.30 -1.90
C THR A 17 9.72 0.79 -2.69
N ASP A 18 9.37 0.96 -3.96
CA ASP A 18 9.96 1.99 -4.81
C ASP A 18 9.34 3.34 -4.43
N ASP A 19 10.14 4.40 -4.42
CA ASP A 19 9.72 5.70 -3.90
C ASP A 19 8.56 6.29 -4.72
N GLU A 20 8.53 6.02 -6.03
CA GLU A 20 7.46 6.39 -6.96
C GLU A 20 6.10 5.77 -6.57
N ILE A 21 6.12 4.62 -5.88
CA ILE A 21 4.91 3.95 -5.38
C ILE A 21 4.67 4.31 -3.91
N LEU A 22 5.68 4.17 -3.07
CA LEU A 22 5.56 4.30 -1.63
C LEU A 22 5.24 5.74 -1.20
N GLY A 23 5.81 6.74 -1.88
CA GLY A 23 5.56 8.16 -1.63
C GLY A 23 4.06 8.51 -1.76
N PRO A 24 3.45 8.34 -2.94
CA PRO A 24 2.03 8.63 -3.14
C PRO A 24 1.10 7.82 -2.25
N LEU A 25 1.44 6.56 -1.95
CA LEU A 25 0.65 5.76 -1.01
C LEU A 25 0.75 6.29 0.43
N GLY A 26 1.87 6.89 0.81
CA GLY A 26 2.10 7.47 2.14
C GLY A 26 1.28 8.73 2.39
N GLU A 27 0.80 9.39 1.33
CA GLU A 27 -0.07 10.56 1.40
C GLU A 27 -1.55 10.17 1.62
N LEU A 28 -1.90 8.88 1.48
CA LEU A 28 -3.28 8.42 1.66
C LEU A 28 -3.69 8.43 3.14
N HIS A 29 -4.73 9.18 3.47
CA HIS A 29 -5.27 9.23 4.85
C HIS A 29 -5.83 7.90 5.36
N CYS A 30 -6.19 6.96 4.48
CA CYS A 30 -6.65 5.62 4.89
C CYS A 30 -5.50 4.68 5.28
N VAL A 31 -4.24 5.08 5.03
CA VAL A 31 -3.06 4.35 5.45
C VAL A 31 -2.60 4.94 6.79
N ALA A 32 -2.78 4.19 7.87
CA ALA A 32 -2.47 4.68 9.22
C ALA A 32 -0.96 4.91 9.41
N ALA A 33 -0.13 3.92 9.05
CA ALA A 33 1.32 4.03 9.03
C ALA A 33 1.94 2.89 8.22
N PHE A 34 2.96 3.20 7.41
CA PHE A 34 3.80 2.17 6.82
C PHE A 34 4.84 1.64 7.82
N PRO A 35 5.31 0.39 7.63
CA PRO A 35 6.44 -0.12 8.39
C PRO A 35 7.67 0.78 8.21
N ALA A 36 8.43 0.98 9.28
CA ALA A 36 9.68 1.72 9.23
C ALA A 36 10.62 1.11 8.19
N SER A 37 11.34 1.95 7.46
CA SER A 37 12.30 1.50 6.46
C SER A 37 13.39 0.65 7.14
N PRO A 38 13.67 -0.58 6.66
CA PRO A 38 14.63 -1.46 7.28
C PRO A 38 16.06 -0.97 7.04
N GLN A 39 16.93 -1.16 8.03
CA GLN A 39 18.37 -1.04 7.83
C GLN A 39 18.87 -2.27 7.07
N ILE A 40 18.87 -2.20 5.73
CA ILE A 40 19.31 -3.31 4.89
C ILE A 40 20.83 -3.45 4.97
N SER A 41 21.32 -4.66 5.30
CA SER A 41 22.75 -4.97 5.25
C SER A 41 23.30 -4.69 3.85
N ARG A 42 24.42 -3.95 3.76
CA ARG A 42 25.12 -3.66 2.50
C ARG A 42 26.42 -4.44 2.33
N ALA A 43 26.74 -5.29 3.30
CA ALA A 43 27.93 -6.14 3.25
C ALA A 43 27.77 -7.20 2.15
N PRO A 44 28.79 -7.42 1.29
CA PRO A 44 28.69 -8.37 0.18
C PRO A 44 28.50 -9.83 0.64
N GLU A 45 28.96 -10.18 1.85
CA GLU A 45 28.71 -11.49 2.49
C GLU A 45 27.24 -11.73 2.90
N ASP A 46 26.42 -10.68 2.95
CA ASP A 46 25.05 -10.72 3.46
C ASP A 46 23.98 -10.75 2.35
N GLU A 47 24.31 -11.03 1.09
CA GLU A 47 23.37 -10.92 -0.04
C GLU A 47 22.03 -11.65 0.19
N ALA A 48 22.08 -12.86 0.76
CA ALA A 48 20.88 -13.62 1.11
C ALA A 48 20.03 -12.92 2.18
N LEU A 49 20.67 -12.37 3.21
CA LEU A 49 20.01 -11.60 4.26
C LEU A 49 19.40 -10.32 3.70
N SER A 50 20.14 -9.56 2.88
CA SER A 50 19.65 -8.34 2.24
C SER A 50 18.46 -8.61 1.32
N LYS A 51 18.48 -9.72 0.58
CA LYS A 51 17.34 -10.18 -0.23
C LYS A 51 16.12 -10.49 0.63
N MET A 52 16.30 -11.23 1.73
CA MET A 52 15.22 -11.54 2.67
C MET A 52 14.65 -10.28 3.31
N GLN A 53 15.49 -9.33 3.72
CA GLN A 53 15.06 -8.05 4.30
C GLN A 53 14.21 -7.24 3.31
N ARG A 54 14.63 -7.15 2.04
CA ARG A 54 13.86 -6.48 0.97
C ARG A 54 12.51 -7.15 0.74
N GLN A 55 12.49 -8.47 0.62
CA GLN A 55 11.25 -9.24 0.42
C GLN A 55 10.29 -9.08 1.59
N HIS A 56 10.80 -9.17 2.82
CA HIS A 56 10.02 -8.99 4.02
C HIS A 56 9.42 -7.58 4.10
N TYR A 57 10.22 -6.55 3.83
CA TYR A 57 9.75 -5.18 3.80
C TYR A 57 8.65 -4.96 2.75
N GLN A 58 8.87 -5.45 1.53
CA GLN A 58 7.86 -5.37 0.47
C GLN A 58 6.56 -6.08 0.87
N GLN A 59 6.64 -7.23 1.52
CA GLN A 59 5.47 -7.95 1.99
C GLN A 59 4.72 -7.17 3.07
N MET A 60 5.43 -6.53 4.02
CA MET A 60 4.78 -5.70 5.05
C MET A 60 4.07 -4.49 4.44
N VAL A 61 4.71 -3.79 3.50
CA VAL A 61 4.08 -2.67 2.78
C VAL A 61 2.84 -3.14 2.03
N ARG A 62 2.94 -4.26 1.29
CA ARG A 62 1.80 -4.85 0.58
C ARG A 62 0.65 -5.21 1.52
N SER A 63 0.93 -5.87 2.63
CA SER A 63 -0.10 -6.24 3.63
C SER A 63 -0.77 -5.01 4.24
N THR A 64 0.00 -3.95 4.52
CA THR A 64 -0.54 -2.66 5.00
C THR A 64 -1.54 -2.10 4.00
N MET A 65 -1.19 -2.09 2.70
CA MET A 65 -2.08 -1.61 1.65
C MET A 65 -3.37 -2.43 1.53
N VAL A 66 -3.27 -3.76 1.59
CA VAL A 66 -4.44 -4.64 1.55
C VAL A 66 -5.39 -4.33 2.71
N LEU A 67 -4.87 -4.18 3.93
CA LEU A 67 -5.67 -3.89 5.11
C LEU A 67 -6.34 -2.51 5.01
N SER A 68 -5.58 -1.47 4.69
CA SER A 68 -6.09 -0.10 4.54
C SER A 68 -7.14 0.02 3.44
N ALA A 69 -6.91 -0.59 2.28
CA ALA A 69 -7.89 -0.59 1.18
C ALA A 69 -9.15 -1.37 1.57
N THR A 70 -8.99 -2.53 2.22
CA THR A 70 -10.12 -3.35 2.69
C THR A 70 -10.97 -2.60 3.71
N GLU A 71 -10.33 -1.98 4.70
CA GLU A 71 -11.02 -1.16 5.70
C GLU A 71 -11.77 0.00 5.05
N TYR A 72 -11.12 0.72 4.13
CA TYR A 72 -11.74 1.82 3.40
C TYR A 72 -12.97 1.36 2.61
N LEU A 73 -12.88 0.22 1.91
CA LEU A 73 -14.01 -0.36 1.18
C LEU A 73 -15.16 -0.77 2.09
N VAL A 74 -14.86 -1.36 3.26
CA VAL A 74 -15.87 -1.72 4.27
C VAL A 74 -16.58 -0.47 4.80
N GLN A 75 -15.83 0.59 5.13
CA GLN A 75 -16.40 1.84 5.61
C GLN A 75 -17.30 2.52 4.56
N ILE A 76 -16.89 2.54 3.28
CA ILE A 76 -17.72 3.06 2.20
C ILE A 76 -18.98 2.21 2.02
N SER A 77 -18.85 0.89 2.01
CA SER A 77 -19.96 -0.03 1.81
C SER A 77 -21.01 0.12 2.90
N ALA A 78 -20.57 0.27 4.16
CA ALA A 78 -21.45 0.55 5.28
C ALA A 78 -22.15 1.91 5.11
N LYS A 79 -21.42 2.99 4.85
CA LYS A 79 -22.00 4.33 4.62
C LYS A 79 -23.04 4.33 3.50
N LYS A 80 -22.74 3.67 2.38
CA LYS A 80 -23.68 3.54 1.25
C LYS A 80 -24.93 2.76 1.63
N ALA A 81 -24.80 1.65 2.34
CA ALA A 81 -25.94 0.84 2.79
C ALA A 81 -26.92 1.62 3.70
N PHE A 82 -26.43 2.60 4.45
CA PHE A 82 -27.27 3.49 5.26
C PHE A 82 -27.81 4.70 4.48
N SER A 83 -27.12 5.15 3.43
CA SER A 83 -27.60 6.23 2.56
C SER A 83 -28.69 5.77 1.57
N ASP A 84 -28.60 4.53 1.07
CA ASP A 84 -29.56 3.93 0.12
C ASP A 84 -30.82 3.38 0.81
N ARG A 85 -30.94 3.53 2.14
CA ARG A 85 -32.15 3.21 2.90
C ARG A 85 -32.93 4.52 3.09
N PRO A 86 -33.74 4.99 2.11
CA PRO A 86 -34.62 6.10 2.38
C PRO A 86 -35.55 5.66 3.51
N LEU A 87 -35.71 6.55 4.48
CA LEU A 87 -36.66 6.42 5.57
C LEU A 87 -38.03 6.00 4.99
N LEU A 88 -38.40 4.74 5.19
CA LEU A 88 -39.80 4.34 5.24
C LEU A 88 -40.41 5.07 6.45
N LYS A 89 -40.88 6.28 6.21
CA LYS A 89 -41.79 7.03 7.06
C LYS A 89 -42.93 7.55 6.19
#